data_AF-A0A497FD55-F1
#
_entry.id   AF-A0A497FD55-F1
#
_cell.length_a   1.000
_cell.length_b   1.000
_cell.length_c   1.000
_cell.angle_alpha   90.00
_cell.angle_beta   90.00
_cell.angle_gamma   90.00
#
_symmetry.space_group_name_H-M   'P 1'
#
loop_
_entity.id
_entity.type
_entity.pdbx_description
1 polymer ?
#
loop_
_entity_poly.entity_id
_entity_poly.type
_entity_poly.pdbx_seq_one_letter_code
_entity_poly.pdbx_strand_id
1 'polypeptide(L)' 'MSEVLSIRIPRELKKKMEELKNFVDWKQEIIKFLEERVKYYEKQRVLKEVNEIIKRHPRLPKGTAIELVREDRDSH' A
#
# COMPACT_ATOMS: atom_id res chain seq x y z
N MET A 1 -14.96 8.88 -16.92
CA MET A 1 -14.67 10.29 -16.56
C MET A 1 -13.17 10.37 -16.30
N SER A 2 -12.44 11.28 -16.93
CA SER A 2 -10.97 11.36 -16.83
C SER A 2 -10.53 12.75 -16.36
N GLU A 3 -9.56 12.82 -15.46
CA GLU A 3 -8.98 14.08 -14.98
C GLU A 3 -7.57 14.29 -15.56
N VAL A 4 -7.16 15.56 -15.68
CA VAL A 4 -5.86 15.94 -16.24
C VAL A 4 -4.83 16.10 -15.13
N LEU A 5 -3.72 15.37 -15.23
CA LEU A 5 -2.59 15.46 -14.31
C LEU A 5 -1.40 16.19 -14.99
N SER A 6 -1.10 17.41 -14.54
CA SER A 6 0.05 18.19 -15.02
C SER A 6 1.22 18.08 -14.05
N ILE A 7 2.28 17.35 -14.43
CA ILE A 7 3.49 17.17 -13.61
C ILE A 7 4.66 17.92 -14.24
N ARG A 8 5.37 18.72 -13.44
CA ARG A 8 6.63 19.33 -13.87
C ARG A 8 7.74 18.28 -13.83
N ILE A 9 8.36 18.03 -14.98
CA ILE A 9 9.50 17.12 -15.11
C ILE A 9 10.76 17.87 -15.59
N PRO A 10 11.97 17.38 -15.27
CA PRO A 10 13.21 17.92 -15.81
C PRO A 10 13.20 17.94 -17.34
N ARG A 11 13.76 18.99 -17.94
CA ARG A 11 13.79 19.15 -19.41
C ARG A 11 14.48 17.99 -20.12
N GLU A 12 15.55 17.45 -19.55
CA GLU A 12 16.28 16.32 -20.12
C GLU A 12 15.44 15.04 -20.17
N LEU A 13 14.62 14.79 -19.13
CA LEU A 13 13.72 13.64 -19.12
C LEU A 13 12.68 13.76 -20.24
N LYS A 14 12.09 14.95 -20.40
CA LYS A 14 11.13 15.20 -21.49
C LYS A 14 11.76 14.97 -22.87
N LYS A 15 13.02 15.38 -23.08
CA LYS A 15 13.74 15.14 -24.35
C LYS A 15 13.90 13.64 -24.63
N LYS A 16 14.38 12.86 -23.66
CA LYS A 16 14.54 11.40 -23.79
C LYS A 16 13.20 10.70 -24.08
N MET A 17 12.12 11.17 -23.44
CA MET A 17 10.79 10.64 -23.72
C MET A 17 10.37 10.94 -25.16
N GLU A 18 10.59 12.16 -25.66
CA GLU A 18 10.23 12.51 -27.04
C GLU A 18 11.05 11.71 -28.07
N GLU A 19 12.34 11.48 -27.83
CA GLU A 19 13.22 10.64 -28.68
C GLU A 19 12.70 9.20 -28.80
N LEU A 20 12.13 8.66 -27.72
CA LEU A 20 11.65 7.29 -27.63
C LEU A 20 10.14 7.15 -27.91
N LYS A 21 9.44 8.24 -28.22
CA LYS A 21 7.98 8.28 -28.41
C LYS A 21 7.48 7.36 -29.53
N ASN A 22 8.30 7.08 -30.54
CA ASN A 22 7.95 6.17 -31.64
C ASN A 22 8.03 4.68 -31.23
N PHE A 23 8.67 4.39 -30.10
CA PHE A 23 8.86 3.04 -29.59
C PHE A 23 8.01 2.76 -28.35
N VAL A 24 7.70 3.80 -27.56
CA VAL A 24 7.03 3.67 -26.26
C VAL A 24 5.79 4.56 -26.23
N ASP A 25 4.62 3.95 -25.95
CA ASP A 25 3.42 4.70 -25.58
C ASP A 25 3.55 5.19 -24.14
N TRP A 26 4.14 6.38 -23.99
CA TRP A 26 4.34 7.01 -22.68
C TRP A 26 3.05 7.24 -21.91
N LYS A 27 1.91 7.43 -22.58
CA LYS A 27 0.63 7.61 -21.89
C LYS A 27 0.25 6.32 -21.18
N GLN A 28 0.28 5.19 -21.90
CA GLN A 28 -0.03 3.89 -21.33
C GLN A 28 0.98 3.49 -20.25
N GLU A 29 2.27 3.68 -20.51
CA GLU A 29 3.34 3.33 -19.57
C GLU A 29 3.21 4.09 -18.25
N ILE A 30 2.98 5.41 -18.31
CA ILE A 30 2.82 6.25 -17.11
C ILE A 30 1.56 5.88 -16.33
N ILE A 31 0.43 5.68 -17.02
CA ILE A 31 -0.83 5.30 -16.35
C ILE A 31 -0.64 3.97 -15.62
N LYS A 32 -0.11 2.95 -16.30
CA LYS A 32 0.09 1.63 -15.72
C LYS A 32 1.06 1.69 -14.53
N PHE A 33 2.16 2.42 -14.67
CA PHE A 33 3.11 2.63 -13.58
C PHE A 33 2.46 3.30 -12.36
N LEU A 34 1.63 4.32 -12.58
CA LEU A 34 0.90 4.99 -11.50
C LEU A 34 -0.12 4.06 -10.84
N GLU A 35 -0.88 3.28 -11.61
CA GLU A 35 -1.84 2.31 -11.06
C GLU A 35 -1.15 1.25 -10.19
N GLU A 36 -0.03 0.69 -10.66
CA GLU A 36 0.75 -0.28 -9.90
C GLU A 36 1.34 0.33 -8.63
N ARG A 37 1.82 1.58 -8.71
CA ARG A 37 2.34 2.30 -7.55
C ARG A 37 1.25 2.61 -6.53
N VAL A 38 0.07 3.04 -6.96
CA VAL A 38 -1.08 3.28 -6.06
C VAL A 38 -1.44 1.98 -5.35
N LYS A 39 -1.63 0.87 -6.09
CA LYS A 39 -1.90 -0.45 -5.49
C LYS A 39 -0.83 -0.88 -4.50
N TYR A 40 0.45 -0.63 -4.79
CA TYR A 40 1.55 -0.92 -3.89
C TYR A 40 1.43 -0.10 -2.60
N TYR A 41 1.24 1.21 -2.68
CA TYR A 41 1.14 2.07 -1.50
C TYR A 41 -0.14 1.86 -0.71
N GLU A 42 -1.26 1.53 -1.35
CA GLU A 42 -2.49 1.14 -0.66
C GLU A 42 -2.27 -0.12 0.17
N LYS A 43 -1.66 -1.17 -0.40
CA LYS A 43 -1.29 -2.37 0.35
C LYS A 43 -0.38 -2.05 1.53
N GLN A 44 0.61 -1.18 1.32
CA GLN A 44 1.51 -0.74 2.39
C GLN A 44 0.77 0.07 3.48
N ARG A 45 -0.19 0.91 3.10
CA ARG A 45 -0.98 1.71 4.05
C ARG A 45 -1.88 0.81 4.89
N VAL A 46 -2.57 -0.15 4.28
CA VAL A 46 -3.38 -1.16 4.99
C VAL A 46 -2.51 -1.93 5.97
N LEU A 47 -1.32 -2.38 5.56
CA LEU A 47 -0.42 -3.11 6.45
C LEU A 47 0.08 -2.24 7.62
N LYS A 48 0.31 -0.93 7.38
CA LYS A 48 0.64 0.01 8.45
C LYS A 48 -0.55 0.26 9.39
N GLU A 49 -1.76 0.46 8.86
CA GLU A 49 -2.98 0.62 9.66
C GLU A 49 -3.25 -0.60 10.53
N VAL A 50 -3.15 -1.82 9.98
CA VAL A 50 -3.29 -3.07 10.75
C VAL A 50 -2.25 -3.16 11.86
N ASN A 51 -0.98 -2.85 11.57
CA ASN A 51 0.06 -2.84 12.60
C ASN A 51 -0.19 -1.78 13.69
N GLU A 52 -0.70 -0.61 13.33
CA GLU A 52 -1.03 0.44 14.28
C GLU A 52 -2.24 0.06 15.14
N ILE A 53 -3.25 -0.63 14.58
CA ILE A 53 -4.37 -1.21 15.34
C ILE A 53 -3.87 -2.26 16.33
N ILE A 54 -3.02 -3.20 15.88
CA ILE A 54 -2.42 -4.24 16.75
C ILE A 54 -1.59 -3.61 17.86
N LYS A 55 -0.82 -2.55 17.58
CA LYS A 55 -0.03 -1.84 18.61
C LYS A 55 -0.89 -1.09 19.62
N ARG A 56 -2.05 -0.57 19.19
CA ARG A 56 -2.99 0.15 20.07
C ARG A 56 -3.84 -0.78 20.91
N HIS A 57 -3.94 -2.06 20.55
CA HIS A 57 -4.60 -3.04 21.41
C HIS A 57 -3.72 -3.36 22.62
N PRO A 58 -4.29 -3.33 23.83
CA PRO A 58 -3.57 -3.72 25.03
C PRO A 58 -3.06 -5.15 24.84
N ARG A 59 -1.74 -5.33 24.99
CA ARG A 59 -1.16 -6.66 25.00
C ARG A 59 -1.71 -7.37 26.22
N LEU A 60 -2.49 -8.42 26.01
CA LEU A 60 -2.96 -9.27 27.10
C LEU A 60 -1.75 -9.84 27.85
N PRO A 61 -1.82 -9.94 29.19
CA PRO A 61 -0.79 -10.60 29.97
C PRO A 61 -0.41 -11.97 29.39
N LYS A 62 0.87 -12.33 29.50
CA LYS A 62 1.30 -13.70 29.14
C LYS A 62 0.52 -14.68 30.02
N GLY A 63 -0.24 -15.56 29.40
CA GLY A 63 -1.05 -16.56 30.11
C GLY A 63 -2.55 -16.36 29.99
N THR A 64 -3.04 -15.19 29.57
CA THR A 64 -4.50 -14.91 29.52
C THR A 64 -5.26 -15.88 28.62
N ALA A 65 -4.70 -16.28 27.47
CA ALA A 65 -5.34 -17.29 26.62
C ALA A 65 -5.36 -18.69 27.26
N ILE A 66 -4.37 -19.02 28.09
CA ILE A 66 -4.28 -20.30 28.80
C ILE A 66 -5.25 -20.30 30.00
N GLU A 67 -5.36 -19.18 30.71
CA GLU A 67 -6.31 -18.98 31.80
C GLU A 67 -7.75 -19.08 31.30
N LEU A 68 -8.11 -18.36 30.24
CA LEU A 68 -9.45 -18.41 29.64
C LEU A 68 -9.83 -19.82 29.18
N VAL A 69 -8.90 -20.57 28.58
CA VAL A 69 -9.16 -21.96 28.15
C VAL A 69 -9.25 -22.92 29.34
N ARG A 70 -8.52 -22.67 30.43
CA ARG A 70 -8.63 -23.47 31.67
C ARG A 70 -9.94 -23.19 32.40
N GLU A 71 -10.32 -21.92 32.54
CA GLU A 71 -11.58 -21.51 33.17
C GLU A 71 -12.80 -22.10 32.44
N ASP A 72 -12.81 -22.08 31.11
CA ASP A 72 -13.89 -22.68 30.31
C ASP A 72 -13.95 -24.21 30.48
N ARG A 73 -12.79 -24.87 30.56
CA ARG A 73 -12.69 -26.33 30.75
C ARG A 73 -13.08 -26.79 32.16
N ASP A 74 -12.68 -26.04 33.18
CA ASP A 74 -12.94 -26.38 34.59
C ASP A 74 -14.37 -25.93 35.03
N SER A 75 -15.13 -25.28 34.13
CA SER A 75 -16.55 -24.92 34.33
C SER A 75 -17.55 -26.02 33.91
N HIS A 76 -17.07 -27.23 33.58
CA HIS A 76 -17.87 -28.39 33.20
C HIS A 76 -17.64 -29.62 34.09
#